data_AF-A0A0P9SKA9-F1
#
_entry.id   AF-A0A0P9SKA9-F1
#
_cell.length_a   1.000
_cell.length_b   1.000
_cell.length_c   1.000
_cell.angle_alpha   90.00
_cell.angle_beta   90.00
_cell.angle_gamma   90.00
#
_symmetry.space_group_name_H-M   'P 1'
#
loop_
_entity.id
_entity.type
_entity.pdbx_description
1 polymer ?
#
loop_
_entity_poly.entity_id
_entity_poly.type
_entity_poly.pdbx_seq_one_letter_code
_entity_poly.pdbx_strand_id
1 'polypeptide(L)' 'MIEPQGFFQEWATSMHHKDLGNDTSELNYTFSMRLRPRWLGWMLNPVVNTLFEIETRRRFAAMPKYLEKRRSTAI' A
#
# COMPACT_ATOMS: atom_id res chain seq x y z
N MET A 1 -13.19 24.57 6.72
CA MET A 1 -12.17 23.79 5.98
C MET A 1 -11.30 23.14 7.05
N ILE A 2 -11.34 21.81 7.20
CA ILE A 2 -10.56 21.12 8.25
C ILE A 2 -9.11 21.13 7.79
N GLU A 3 -8.24 21.79 8.55
CA GLU A 3 -6.80 21.70 8.28
C GLU A 3 -6.34 20.26 8.50
N PRO A 4 -5.52 19.68 7.59
CA PRO A 4 -4.98 18.35 7.79
C PRO A 4 -4.14 18.36 9.07
N GLN A 5 -4.58 17.62 10.08
CA GLN A 5 -3.86 17.49 11.35
C GLN A 5 -2.76 16.44 11.21
N GLY A 6 -1.56 16.78 11.69
CA GLY A 6 -0.39 15.89 11.69
C GLY A 6 0.62 16.17 10.58
N PHE A 7 1.54 15.22 10.37
CA PHE A 7 2.65 15.37 9.43
C PHE A 7 2.27 15.12 7.97
N PHE A 8 1.05 14.64 7.69
CA PHE A 8 0.62 14.29 6.34
C PHE A 8 -0.03 15.49 5.64
N GLN A 9 0.54 15.89 4.52
CA GLN A 9 -0.05 16.87 3.61
C GLN A 9 -1.15 16.22 2.77
N GLU A 10 -0.79 15.11 2.13
CA GLU A 10 -1.61 14.36 1.19
C GLU A 10 -1.35 12.88 1.42
N TRP A 11 -2.43 12.11 1.46
CA TRP A 11 -2.40 10.65 1.46
C TRP A 11 -3.54 10.15 0.59
N ALA A 12 -3.19 9.39 -0.46
CA ALA A 12 -4.17 8.72 -1.30
C ALA A 12 -3.68 7.31 -1.63
N THR A 13 -4.62 6.38 -1.73
CA THR A 13 -4.35 5.00 -2.10
C THR A 13 -5.47 4.48 -3.01
N SER A 14 -5.09 3.64 -3.96
CA SER A 14 -6.01 2.92 -4.83
C SER A 14 -5.49 1.49 -5.02
N MET A 15 -6.42 0.55 -5.05
CA MET A 15 -6.14 -0.87 -5.18
C MET A 15 -7.09 -1.43 -6.25
N HIS A 16 -6.52 -1.88 -7.37
CA HIS A 16 -7.27 -2.46 -8.47
C HIS A 16 -6.91 -3.94 -8.60
N HIS A 17 -7.89 -4.79 -8.30
CA HIS A 17 -7.78 -6.22 -8.43
C HIS A 17 -8.35 -6.66 -9.77
N LYS A 18 -7.60 -7.50 -10.49
CA LYS A 18 -8.01 -8.09 -11.76
C LYS A 18 -7.85 -9.60 -11.68
N ASP A 19 -8.94 -10.32 -11.92
CA ASP A 19 -8.89 -11.77 -12.07
C ASP A 19 -8.29 -12.13 -13.43
N LEU A 20 -7.27 -12.99 -13.42
CA LEU A 20 -6.59 -13.47 -14.63
C LEU A 20 -7.03 -14.89 -15.01
N GLY A 21 -7.88 -15.54 -14.20
CA GLY A 21 -8.23 -16.95 -14.34
C GLY A 21 -7.14 -17.88 -13.81
N ASN A 22 -7.41 -19.19 -13.86
CA ASN A 22 -6.50 -20.26 -13.40
C ASN A 22 -5.99 -20.05 -11.96
N ASP A 23 -6.86 -19.60 -11.05
CA ASP A 23 -6.50 -19.29 -9.65
C ASP A 23 -5.44 -18.19 -9.48
N THR A 24 -5.16 -17.43 -10.53
CA THR A 24 -4.22 -16.30 -10.50
C THR A 24 -4.95 -14.98 -10.56
N SER A 25 -4.43 -13.99 -9.84
CA SER A 25 -4.94 -12.64 -9.90
C SER A 25 -3.81 -11.62 -9.91
N GLU A 26 -4.09 -10.51 -10.56
CA GLU A 26 -3.21 -9.35 -10.61
C GLU A 26 -3.74 -8.29 -9.65
N LEU A 27 -2.82 -7.66 -8.93
CA LEU A 27 -3.15 -6.62 -7.98
C LEU A 27 -2.29 -5.39 -8.21
N ASN A 28 -2.92 -4.33 -8.70
CA ASN A 28 -2.30 -3.05 -8.93
C ASN A 28 -2.55 -2.15 -7.72
N TYR A 29 -1.50 -1.82 -6.98
CA TYR A 29 -1.56 -0.96 -5.82
C TYR A 29 -0.82 0.35 -6.08
N THR A 30 -1.57 1.45 -6.05
CA THR A 30 -1.04 2.79 -6.24
C THR A 30 -1.24 3.56 -4.94
N PHE A 31 -0.20 4.24 -4.47
CA PHE A 31 -0.29 5.14 -3.34
C PHE A 31 0.47 6.43 -3.63
N SER A 32 0.04 7.52 -3.01
CA SER A 32 0.76 8.78 -2.99
C SER A 32 0.74 9.35 -1.58
N MET A 33 1.92 9.75 -1.11
CA MET A 33 2.08 10.36 0.20
C MET A 33 3.00 11.57 0.12
N ARG A 34 2.58 12.65 0.77
CA ARG A 34 3.39 13.84 0.98
C ARG A 34 3.31 14.31 2.42
N LEU A 35 4.44 14.69 2.99
CA LEU A 35 4.57 15.20 4.34
C LEU A 35 4.68 16.73 4.37
N ARG A 36 4.25 17.32 5.49
CA ARG A 36 4.46 18.74 5.87
C ARG A 36 5.45 18.83 7.02
N PRO A 37 6.14 19.98 7.18
CA PRO A 37 6.21 21.11 6.26
C PRO A 37 7.03 20.78 4.99
N ARG A 38 6.84 21.50 3.86
CA ARG A 38 7.44 21.17 2.55
C ARG A 38 8.95 20.91 2.57
N TRP A 39 9.69 21.64 3.42
CA TRP A 39 11.13 21.47 3.59
C TRP A 39 11.49 20.12 4.24
N LEU A 40 10.71 19.68 5.23
CA LEU A 40 10.88 18.39 5.87
C LEU A 40 10.43 17.25 4.92
N GLY A 41 9.39 17.51 4.14
CA GLY A 41 8.92 16.62 3.09
C GLY A 41 9.99 16.30 2.04
N TRP A 42 10.87 17.24 1.67
CA TRP A 42 11.91 16.94 0.67
C TRP A 42 12.84 15.79 1.11
N MET A 43 13.17 15.72 2.39
CA MET A 43 14.01 14.65 2.94
C MET A 43 13.20 13.41 3.34
N LEU A 44 12.05 13.59 4.00
CA LEU A 44 11.27 12.48 4.56
C LEU A 44 10.32 11.82 3.56
N ASN A 45 9.83 12.52 2.54
CA ASN A 45 8.96 11.93 1.52
C ASN A 45 9.58 10.72 0.84
N PRO A 46 10.84 10.74 0.32
CA PRO A 46 11.41 9.55 -0.30
C PRO A 46 11.52 8.39 0.70
N VAL A 47 11.96 8.67 1.94
CA VAL A 47 12.09 7.64 2.99
C VAL A 47 10.75 6.98 3.29
N VAL A 48 9.70 7.77 3.55
CA VAL A 48 8.40 7.22 3.91
C VAL A 48 7.75 6.51 2.72
N ASN A 49 7.90 7.01 1.49
CA ASN A 49 7.41 6.31 0.31
C ASN A 49 8.11 4.96 0.13
N THR A 50 9.44 4.90 0.29
CA THR A 50 10.19 3.64 0.20
C THR A 50 9.81 2.66 1.33
N LEU A 51 9.64 3.14 2.56
CA LEU A 51 9.20 2.29 3.68
C LEU A 51 7.79 1.72 3.43
N PHE A 52 6.86 2.55 2.95
CA PHE A 52 5.52 2.12 2.58
C PHE A 52 5.55 1.11 1.44
N GLU A 53 6.37 1.34 0.42
CA GLU A 53 6.53 0.42 -0.68
C GLU A 53 7.06 -0.94 -0.20
N ILE A 54 8.09 -0.95 0.64
CA ILE A 54 8.66 -2.19 1.20
C ILE A 54 7.60 -2.95 2.01
N GLU A 55 6.88 -2.27 2.89
CA GLU A 55 5.86 -2.89 3.73
C GLU A 55 4.69 -3.42 2.88
N THR A 56 4.28 -2.66 1.86
CA THR A 56 3.24 -3.06 0.91
C THR A 56 3.66 -4.30 0.13
N ARG A 57 4.89 -4.33 -0.39
CA ARG A 57 5.47 -5.49 -1.07
C ARG A 57 5.55 -6.71 -0.15
N ARG A 58 5.96 -6.53 1.11
CA ARG A 58 5.99 -7.61 2.11
C ARG A 58 4.62 -8.20 2.36
N ARG A 59 3.59 -7.36 2.52
CA ARG A 59 2.20 -7.81 2.69
C ARG A 59 1.71 -8.56 1.46
N PHE A 60 1.97 -8.06 0.26
CA PHE A 60 1.60 -8.76 -0.97
C PHE A 60 2.36 -10.06 -1.18
N ALA A 61 3.63 -10.15 -0.79
CA ALA A 61 4.38 -11.41 -0.85
C ALA A 61 3.85 -12.45 0.15
N ALA A 62 3.33 -12.02 1.30
CA ALA A 62 2.72 -12.91 2.29
C ALA A 62 1.27 -13.33 1.94
N MET A 63 0.58 -12.54 1.11
CA MET A 63 -0.84 -12.70 0.83
C MET A 63 -1.21 -14.03 0.14
N PRO A 64 -0.46 -14.53 -0.87
CA PRO A 64 -0.76 -15.82 -1.49
C PRO A 64 -0.80 -16.97 -0.47
N LYS A 65 0.23 -17.06 0.39
CA LYS A 65 0.30 -18.09 1.45
C LYS A 65 -0.87 -17.99 2.44
N TYR A 66 -1.27 -16.77 2.79
CA TYR A 66 -2.43 -16.55 3.65
C TYR A 66 -3.73 -17.02 2.98
N LEU A 67 -3.91 -16.70 1.69
CA LEU A 67 -5.09 -17.08 0.92
C LEU A 67 -5.16 -18.60 0.68
N GLU A 68 -4.04 -19.26 0.39
CA GLU A 68 -3.94 -20.72 0.29
C GLU A 68 -4.32 -21.42 1.61
N LYS A 69 -3.81 -20.91 2.74
CA LYS A 69 -4.17 -21.41 4.08
C LYS A 69 -5.65 -21.21 4.38
N ARG A 70 -6.22 -20.05 4.02
CA ARG A 70 -7.65 -19.77 4.20
C ARG A 70 -8.53 -20.68 3.33
N ARG A 71 -8.12 -20.93 2.08
CA ARG A 71 -8.82 -21.84 1.16
C ARG A 71 -8.85 -23.27 1.69
N SER A 72 -7.73 -23.78 2.21
CA SER A 72 -7.62 -25.14 2.77
C SER A 72 -8.36 -25.34 4.10
N THR A 73 -8.54 -24.28 4.89
CA THR A 73 -9.31 -24.35 6.15
C THR A 73 -10.83 -24.30 5.92
N ALA A 74 -11.27 -23.92 4.72
CA ALA A 74 -12.69 -23.81 4.38
C ALA A 74 -13.31 -25.12 3.85
N ILE A 75 -12.61 -26.25 3.98
CA ILE A 75 -13.04 -27.60 3.58
C ILE A 75 -13.35 -28.42 4.83
#